data_AF-A0A424YG69-F1
#
_entry.id   AF-A0A424YG69-F1
#
_cell.length_a   1.000
_cell.length_b   1.000
_cell.length_c   1.000
_cell.angle_alpha   90.00
_cell.angle_beta   90.00
_cell.angle_gamma   90.00
#
_symmetry.space_group_name_H-M   'P 1'
#
loop_
_entity.id
_entity.type
_entity.pdbx_description
1 polymer ?
#
loop_
_entity_poly.entity_id
_entity_poly.type
_entity_poly.pdbx_seq_one_letter_code
_entity_poly.pdbx_strand_id
1 'polypeptide(L)'
;MDKRFKEYEIFRISEDKKEKFNDFVVHEKPLTIYLNDQEFVTLLCTPEKLAYLTLGFLRSEGIIKERKDVLSLEVEEEEGIVKVKTREPGKLAEKLFGKRTITSGCGKGTIFFSVLDSLTSKPIETEIYFSPAQISTLMKDLQKRA
;
A
#
# COMPACT_ATOMS: atom_id res chain seq x y z
N MET A 1 19.37 2.10 -11.21
CA MET A 1 18.32 3.00 -11.71
C MET A 1 17.15 2.91 -10.72
N ASP A 2 16.60 4.04 -10.30
CA ASP A 2 15.53 4.07 -9.29
C ASP A 2 14.23 3.46 -9.86
N LYS A 3 13.77 2.33 -9.33
CA LYS A 3 12.59 1.59 -9.84
C LYS A 3 11.28 2.37 -9.66
N ARG A 4 11.29 3.44 -8.86
CA ARG A 4 10.13 4.27 -8.51
C ARG A 4 9.75 5.26 -9.61
N PHE A 5 10.66 5.58 -10.51
CA PHE A 5 10.45 6.57 -11.56
C PHE A 5 10.85 6.03 -12.92
N LYS A 6 10.17 6.51 -13.95
CA LYS A 6 10.53 6.30 -15.36
C LYS A 6 10.64 7.67 -16.02
N GLU A 7 11.70 7.87 -16.79
CA GLU A 7 11.89 9.10 -17.56
C GLU A 7 11.12 8.99 -18.88
N TYR A 8 10.38 10.04 -19.22
CA TYR A 8 9.64 10.14 -20.47
C TYR A 8 9.96 11.46 -21.16
N GLU A 9 10.15 11.42 -22.48
CA GLU A 9 10.15 12.63 -23.29
C GLU A 9 8.69 13.11 -23.43
N ILE A 10 8.40 14.29 -22.91
CA ILE A 10 7.10 14.95 -22.96
C ILE A 10 7.18 16.24 -23.77
N PHE A 11 6.03 16.74 -24.20
CA PHE A 11 5.91 18.10 -24.73
C PHE A 11 5.36 19.03 -23.64
N ARG A 12 6.13 20.05 -23.27
CA ARG A 12 5.63 21.18 -22.48
C ARG A 12 5.06 22.24 -23.42
N ILE A 13 3.80 22.60 -23.21
CA ILE A 13 3.07 23.59 -24.01
C ILE A 13 2.80 24.81 -23.14
N SER A 14 3.27 25.97 -23.57
CA SER A 14 2.92 27.30 -23.04
C SER A 14 2.27 28.13 -24.16
N GLU A 15 1.76 29.33 -23.84
CA GLU A 15 1.02 30.17 -24.82
C GLU A 15 1.75 30.32 -26.17
N ASP A 16 3.06 30.57 -26.14
CA ASP A 16 3.83 30.87 -27.36
C ASP A 16 4.80 29.75 -27.80
N LYS A 17 4.86 28.63 -27.08
CA LYS A 17 5.94 27.64 -27.29
C LYS A 17 5.50 26.21 -27.01
N LYS A 18 6.01 25.30 -27.85
CA LYS A 18 6.01 23.85 -27.63
C LYS A 18 7.46 23.38 -27.59
N GLU A 19 7.87 22.77 -26.47
CA GLU A 19 9.23 22.26 -26.31
C GLU A 19 9.23 20.81 -25.81
N LYS A 20 10.23 20.05 -26.27
CA LYS A 20 10.51 18.72 -25.74
C LYS A 20 11.23 18.86 -24.40
N PHE A 21 10.82 18.06 -23.42
CA PHE A 21 11.36 18.06 -22.08
C PHE A 21 11.35 16.63 -21.55
N ASN A 22 12.41 16.20 -20.86
CA ASN A 22 12.39 14.92 -20.16
C ASN A 22 11.87 15.14 -18.75
N ASP A 23 10.84 14.38 -18.37
CA ASP A 23 10.27 14.42 -17.04
C ASP A 23 10.23 13.02 -16.41
N PHE A 24 10.24 12.99 -15.08
CA PHE A 24 10.13 11.75 -14.32
C PHE A 24 8.67 11.50 -13.96
N VAL A 25 8.15 10.37 -14.41
CA VAL A 25 6.81 9.90 -14.05
C VAL A 25 6.95 8.78 -13.02
N VAL A 26 6.14 8.83 -11.97
CA VAL A 26 6.07 7.77 -10.96
C VAL A 26 5.64 6.46 -11.63
N HIS A 27 6.36 5.39 -11.32
CA HIS A 27 6.09 4.06 -11.84
C HIS A 27 5.14 3.31 -10.90
N GLU A 28 3.95 2.98 -11.41
CA GLU A 28 2.97 2.12 -10.73
C GLU A 28 3.01 0.71 -11.34
N LYS A 29 3.02 -0.32 -10.50
CA LYS A 29 3.07 -1.74 -10.90
C LYS A 29 2.05 -2.56 -10.09
N PRO A 30 1.42 -3.58 -10.67
CA PRO A 30 0.63 -4.54 -9.90
C PRO A 30 1.50 -5.34 -8.92
N LEU A 31 1.00 -5.48 -7.70
CA LEU A 31 1.47 -6.34 -6.63
C LEU A 31 0.36 -7.36 -6.32
N THR A 32 0.54 -8.61 -6.71
CA THR A 32 -0.38 -9.71 -6.39
C THR A 32 0.05 -10.42 -5.11
N ILE A 33 -0.85 -10.43 -4.12
CA ILE A 33 -0.65 -11.11 -2.85
C ILE A 33 -1.35 -12.47 -2.91
N TYR A 34 -0.58 -13.53 -2.67
CA TYR A 34 -1.09 -14.87 -2.44
C TYR A 34 -1.14 -15.14 -0.94
N LEU A 35 -2.30 -15.55 -0.44
CA LEU A 35 -2.49 -15.94 0.96
C LEU A 35 -2.81 -17.43 1.00
N ASN A 36 -1.96 -18.22 1.67
CA ASN A 36 -2.13 -19.66 1.78
C ASN A 36 -2.33 -20.37 0.43
N ASP A 37 -1.46 -20.06 -0.55
CA ASP A 37 -1.47 -20.56 -1.95
C ASP A 37 -2.63 -20.11 -2.81
N GLN A 38 -3.51 -19.24 -2.31
CA GLN A 38 -4.62 -18.70 -3.08
C GLN A 38 -4.38 -17.23 -3.41
N GLU A 39 -4.61 -16.86 -4.66
CA GLU A 39 -4.59 -15.46 -5.08
C GLU A 39 -5.64 -14.68 -4.27
N PHE A 40 -5.19 -13.69 -3.50
CA PHE A 40 -6.04 -12.96 -2.58
C PHE A 40 -6.45 -11.61 -3.14
N VAL A 41 -5.48 -10.77 -3.47
CA VAL A 41 -5.70 -9.40 -3.95
C VAL A 41 -4.56 -8.96 -4.86
N THR A 42 -4.83 -8.06 -5.80
CA THR A 42 -3.80 -7.31 -6.52
C THR A 42 -3.92 -5.82 -6.19
N LEU A 43 -2.82 -5.23 -5.73
CA LEU A 43 -2.70 -3.80 -5.42
C LEU A 43 -1.89 -3.12 -6.52
N LEU A 44 -2.30 -1.96 -7.01
CA LEU A 44 -1.41 -1.12 -7.79
C LEU A 44 -0.59 -0.24 -6.85
N CYS A 45 0.74 -0.27 -6.96
CA CYS A 45 1.62 0.47 -6.07
C CYS A 45 2.95 0.85 -6.73
N THR A 46 3.67 1.78 -6.10
CA THR A 46 5.10 1.96 -6.37
C THR A 46 5.85 0.66 -6.06
N PRO A 47 6.73 0.16 -6.94
CA PRO A 47 7.41 -1.13 -6.77
C PRO A 47 8.57 -1.04 -5.76
N GLU A 48 8.26 -0.65 -4.52
CA GLU A 48 9.21 -0.49 -3.42
C GLU A 48 8.59 -1.05 -2.13
N LYS A 49 9.40 -1.69 -1.28
CA LYS A 49 8.98 -2.17 0.05
C LYS A 49 7.73 -3.07 0.03
N LEU A 50 7.61 -3.92 -1.00
CA LEU A 50 6.44 -4.79 -1.24
C LEU A 50 6.11 -5.70 -0.04
N ALA A 51 7.13 -6.20 0.67
CA ALA A 51 6.97 -6.93 1.93
C ALA A 51 6.21 -6.13 2.98
N TYR A 52 6.63 -4.88 3.22
CA TYR A 52 6.02 -4.01 4.22
C TYR A 52 4.60 -3.60 3.83
N LEU A 53 4.39 -3.29 2.54
CA LEU A 53 3.06 -3.00 2.02
C LEU A 53 2.11 -4.19 2.22
N THR A 54 2.57 -5.41 1.89
CA THR A 54 1.78 -6.63 2.05
C THR A 54 1.40 -6.87 3.51
N LEU A 55 2.37 -6.80 4.43
CA LEU A 55 2.11 -7.02 5.86
C LEU A 55 1.20 -5.93 6.45
N GLY A 56 1.42 -4.67 6.08
CA GLY A 56 0.58 -3.55 6.49
C GLY A 56 -0.85 -3.72 6.00
N PHE A 57 -1.03 -4.08 4.72
CA PHE A 57 -2.33 -4.35 4.13
C PHE A 57 -3.06 -5.49 4.84
N LEU A 58 -2.42 -6.65 5.03
CA LEU A 58 -3.03 -7.79 5.74
C LEU A 58 -3.39 -7.45 7.18
N ARG A 59 -2.61 -6.58 7.85
CA ARG A 59 -2.92 -6.11 9.20
C ARG A 59 -4.11 -5.16 9.22
N SER A 60 -4.18 -4.23 8.27
CA SER A 60 -5.29 -3.28 8.11
C SER A 60 -6.60 -3.98 7.77
N GLU A 61 -6.56 -5.03 6.95
CA GLU A 61 -7.72 -5.87 6.62
C GLU A 61 -8.07 -6.90 7.72
N GLY A 62 -7.36 -6.88 8.86
CA GLY A 62 -7.62 -7.77 9.99
C GLY A 62 -7.30 -9.25 9.73
N ILE A 63 -6.61 -9.57 8.63
CA ILE A 63 -6.19 -10.93 8.26
C ILE A 63 -5.10 -11.44 9.21
N ILE A 64 -4.17 -10.57 9.60
CA ILE A 64 -3.18 -10.83 10.64
C ILE A 64 -3.35 -9.83 11.79
N LYS A 65 -3.08 -10.28 13.02
CA LYS A 65 -3.15 -9.44 14.23
C LYS A 65 -1.77 -9.14 14.78
N GLU A 66 -0.88 -10.11 14.70
CA GLU A 66 0.45 -10.05 15.27
C GLU A 66 1.46 -10.77 14.39
N ARG A 67 2.75 -10.51 14.63
CA ARG A 67 3.83 -11.03 13.78
C ARG A 67 3.85 -12.57 13.71
N LYS A 68 3.46 -13.26 14.79
CA LYS A 68 3.45 -14.74 14.85
C LYS A 68 2.35 -15.38 14.00
N ASP A 69 1.41 -14.60 13.48
CA ASP A 69 0.36 -15.10 12.58
C ASP A 69 0.94 -15.41 11.19
N VAL A 70 2.06 -14.78 10.83
CA VAL A 70 2.77 -14.98 9.57
C VAL A 70 3.81 -16.09 9.74
N LEU A 71 3.60 -17.20 9.03
CA LEU A 71 4.48 -18.36 9.00
C LEU A 71 5.64 -18.17 8.01
N SER A 72 5.35 -17.60 6.83
CA SER A 72 6.35 -17.25 5.83
C SER A 72 5.91 -16.08 4.97
N LEU A 73 6.90 -15.39 4.40
CA LEU A 73 6.74 -14.27 3.47
C LEU A 73 7.81 -14.40 2.40
N GLU A 74 7.39 -14.59 1.16
CA GLU A 74 8.26 -14.68 -0.02
C GLU A 74 7.92 -13.55 -0.97
N VAL A 75 8.93 -12.85 -1.48
CA VAL A 75 8.77 -11.67 -2.33
C VAL A 75 9.48 -11.91 -3.65
N GLU A 76 8.71 -11.83 -4.73
CA GLU A 76 9.18 -11.89 -6.12
C GLU A 76 9.03 -10.49 -6.72
N GLU A 77 9.99 -9.61 -6.46
CA GLU A 77 9.88 -8.17 -6.81
C GLU A 77 9.71 -7.92 -8.31
N GLU A 78 10.41 -8.69 -9.14
CA GLU A 78 10.38 -8.55 -10.61
C GLU A 78 9.05 -8.99 -11.21
N GLU A 79 8.32 -9.90 -10.58
CA GLU A 79 6.97 -10.30 -11.01
C GLU A 79 5.88 -9.48 -10.30
N GLY A 80 6.22 -8.79 -9.20
CA GLY A 80 5.23 -8.10 -8.37
C GLY A 80 4.37 -9.11 -7.62
N ILE A 81 4.96 -10.19 -7.11
CA ILE A 81 4.24 -11.23 -6.38
C ILE A 81 4.75 -11.31 -4.95
N VAL A 82 3.84 -11.41 -3.98
CA VAL A 82 4.18 -11.72 -2.59
C VAL A 82 3.33 -12.89 -2.11
N LYS A 83 3.99 -13.96 -1.65
CA LYS A 83 3.34 -15.14 -1.10
C LYS A 83 3.44 -15.11 0.41
N VAL A 84 2.30 -15.24 1.08
CA VAL A 84 2.18 -15.20 2.54
C VAL A 84 1.52 -16.49 3.02
N LYS A 85 2.16 -17.13 4.00
CA LYS A 85 1.55 -18.24 4.76
C LYS A 85 1.14 -17.74 6.13
N THR A 86 -0.08 -18.04 6.55
CA THR A 86 -0.58 -17.72 7.88
C THR A 86 -1.08 -18.96 8.61
N ARG A 87 -1.06 -18.94 9.95
CA ARG A 87 -1.51 -20.08 10.78
C ARG A 87 -2.99 -20.41 10.61
N GLU A 88 -3.82 -19.38 10.54
CA GLU A 88 -5.24 -19.49 10.24
C GLU A 88 -5.55 -18.41 9.19
N PRO A 89 -6.14 -18.75 8.02
CA PRO A 89 -6.88 -17.74 7.28
C PRO A 89 -8.07 -17.39 8.17
N GLY A 90 -8.08 -16.22 8.81
CA GLY A 90 -9.22 -15.83 9.62
C GLY A 90 -10.52 -15.99 8.81
N LYS A 91 -11.66 -16.31 9.46
CA LYS A 91 -12.98 -16.53 8.79
C LYS A 91 -13.41 -15.40 7.83
N LEU A 92 -12.75 -14.24 7.90
CA LEU A 92 -12.92 -13.10 7.02
C LEU A 92 -12.22 -13.28 5.66
N ALA A 93 -11.06 -13.94 5.61
CA ALA A 93 -10.34 -14.26 4.38
C ALA A 93 -11.24 -15.06 3.42
N GLU A 94 -11.95 -16.06 3.95
CA GLU A 94 -12.94 -16.86 3.21
C GLU A 94 -14.08 -16.05 2.58
N LYS A 95 -14.52 -14.97 3.25
CA LYS A 95 -15.56 -14.06 2.73
C LYS A 95 -15.03 -13.00 1.78
N LEU A 96 -13.71 -12.76 1.80
CA LEU A 96 -13.02 -11.75 1.00
C LEU A 96 -12.34 -12.32 -0.25
N PHE A 97 -12.13 -13.64 -0.31
CA PHE A 97 -11.64 -14.29 -1.52
C PHE A 97 -12.57 -14.01 -2.71
N GLY A 98 -11.97 -13.52 -3.78
CA GLY A 98 -12.70 -13.10 -4.97
C GLY A 98 -11.95 -12.01 -5.72
N LYS A 99 -10.76 -12.34 -6.22
CA LYS A 99 -9.95 -11.57 -7.21
C LYS A 99 -10.28 -10.09 -7.28
N ARG A 100 -9.90 -9.33 -6.24
CA ARG A 100 -10.11 -7.88 -6.21
C ARG A 100 -8.83 -7.18 -6.63
N THR A 101 -8.95 -6.25 -7.58
CA THR A 101 -7.88 -5.33 -7.94
C THR A 101 -8.16 -3.96 -7.32
N ILE A 102 -7.27 -3.52 -6.44
CA ILE A 102 -7.34 -2.23 -5.74
C ILE A 102 -6.33 -1.29 -6.38
N THR A 103 -6.81 -0.17 -6.92
CA THR A 103 -5.99 0.88 -7.55
C THR A 103 -5.48 1.86 -6.49
N SER A 104 -4.33 2.48 -6.69
CA SER A 104 -3.75 3.46 -5.74
C SER A 104 -4.56 4.76 -5.59
N GLY A 105 -5.47 5.05 -6.53
CA GLY A 105 -6.24 6.29 -6.57
C GLY A 105 -7.50 6.32 -5.69
N CYS A 106 -7.86 7.52 -5.21
CA CYS A 106 -9.03 7.81 -4.36
C CYS A 106 -10.40 7.43 -4.96
N GLY A 107 -10.47 7.11 -6.26
CA GLY A 107 -11.73 6.91 -6.99
C GLY A 107 -12.44 5.57 -6.74
N LYS A 108 -11.75 4.58 -6.18
CA LYS A 108 -12.39 3.30 -5.81
C LYS A 108 -12.70 3.16 -4.33
N GLY A 109 -12.34 4.17 -3.51
CA GLY A 109 -12.52 4.16 -2.07
C GLY A 109 -11.73 3.02 -1.42
N THR A 110 -10.95 3.33 -0.40
CA THR A 110 -10.91 2.40 0.72
C THR A 110 -12.34 2.29 1.20
N ILE A 111 -13.04 1.24 0.77
CA ILE A 111 -14.22 0.76 1.48
C ILE A 111 -13.66 0.41 2.85
N PHE A 112 -13.81 1.32 3.82
CA PHE A 112 -13.79 0.96 5.23
C PHE A 112 -14.79 -0.20 5.35
N PHE A 113 -14.27 -1.44 5.34
CA PHE A 113 -14.99 -2.58 4.77
C PHE A 113 -16.08 -3.10 5.69
N SER A 114 -16.32 -2.50 6.86
CA SER A 114 -17.44 -2.96 7.66
C SER A 114 -17.98 -1.97 8.67
N VAL A 115 -19.31 -1.94 8.78
CA VAL A 115 -20.01 -1.57 10.01
C VAL A 115 -19.40 -2.30 11.22
N LEU A 116 -18.87 -3.52 11.04
CA LEU A 116 -18.15 -4.26 12.08
C LEU A 116 -16.85 -3.59 12.53
N ASP A 117 -16.13 -2.86 11.67
CA ASP A 117 -14.92 -2.15 12.08
C ASP A 117 -15.29 -0.98 12.99
N SER A 118 -16.38 -0.27 12.67
CA SER A 118 -16.93 0.76 13.56
C SER A 118 -17.45 0.18 14.88
N LEU A 119 -17.99 -1.04 14.88
CA LEU A 119 -18.50 -1.71 16.08
C LEU A 119 -17.40 -2.33 16.95
N THR A 120 -16.25 -2.67 16.35
CA THR A 120 -15.12 -3.32 17.06
C THR A 120 -13.96 -2.38 17.34
N SER A 121 -13.97 -1.17 16.79
CA SER A 121 -12.98 -0.13 17.08
C SER A 121 -12.99 0.21 18.56
N LYS A 122 -11.79 0.32 19.14
CA LYS A 122 -11.58 0.72 20.53
C LYS A 122 -10.96 2.11 20.56
N PRO A 123 -11.31 2.95 21.55
CA PRO A 123 -10.57 4.18 21.81
C PRO A 123 -9.08 3.88 21.92
N ILE A 124 -8.26 4.76 21.33
CA ILE A 124 -6.81 4.65 21.45
C ILE A 124 -6.44 5.08 22.86
N GLU A 125 -5.97 4.13 23.67
CA GLU A 125 -5.37 4.38 24.98
C GLU A 125 -3.88 4.63 24.75
N THR A 126 -3.46 5.91 24.84
CA THR A 126 -2.07 6.31 24.63
C THR A 126 -1.70 7.48 25.50
N GLU A 127 -0.45 7.50 25.97
CA GLU A 127 0.15 8.62 26.69
C GLU A 127 0.98 9.53 25.76
N ILE A 128 0.92 9.29 24.45
CA ILE A 128 1.69 10.06 23.47
C ILE A 128 0.95 11.37 23.18
N TYR A 129 1.60 12.49 23.51
CA TYR A 129 1.15 13.83 23.18
C TYR A 129 2.14 14.53 22.24
N PHE A 130 1.61 15.30 21.29
CA PHE A 130 2.40 16.13 20.38
C PHE A 130 2.02 17.59 20.54
N SER A 131 3.01 18.45 20.75
CA SER A 131 2.83 19.90 20.64
C SER A 131 2.62 20.31 19.18
N PRO A 132 1.93 21.43 18.92
CA PRO A 132 1.78 21.96 17.55
C PRO A 132 3.12 22.17 16.82
N ALA A 133 4.17 22.57 17.54
CA ALA A 133 5.51 22.74 16.98
C ALA A 133 6.14 21.41 16.52
N GLN A 134 5.93 20.32 17.27
CA GLN A 134 6.37 18.98 16.86
C GLN A 134 5.64 18.53 15.59
N ILE A 135 4.33 18.79 15.48
CA ILE A 135 3.56 18.44 14.27
C ILE A 135 4.15 19.14 13.04
N SER A 136 4.39 20.45 13.10
CA SER A 136 4.98 21.19 11.98
C SER A 136 6.37 20.67 11.61
N THR A 137 7.17 20.29 12.61
CA THR A 137 8.50 19.71 12.40
C THR A 137 8.41 18.36 11.69
N LEU A 138 7.55 17.46 12.18
CA LEU A 138 7.35 16.14 11.59
C LEU A 138 6.82 16.20 10.15
N MET A 139 5.93 17.16 9.84
CA MET A 139 5.46 17.39 8.47
C MET A 139 6.61 17.81 7.54
N LYS A 140 7.49 18.70 7.99
CA LYS A 140 8.68 19.11 7.22
C LYS A 140 9.65 17.96 7.02
N ASP A 141 9.84 17.14 8.06
CA ASP A 141 10.70 15.96 7.98
C ASP A 141 10.15 14.90 7.03
N LEU A 142 8.83 14.71 7.00
CA LEU A 142 8.17 13.86 6.01
C LEU A 142 8.42 14.37 4.58
N GLN A 143 8.23 15.67 4.34
CA GLN A 143 8.42 16.28 3.01
C GLN A 143 9.87 16.15 2.51
N LYS A 144 10.86 16.22 3.40
CA LYS A 144 12.28 16.07 3.03
C LYS A 144 12.67 14.63 2.69
N ARG A 145 11.87 13.65 3.12
CA ARG A 145 12.10 12.22 2.87
C ARG A 145 11.36 11.70 1.64
N ALA A 146 10.43 12.49 1.10
CA ALA A 146 9.73 12.22 -0.16
C ALA A 146 10.65 12.47 -1.35
#